data_AF-A0A7V8FHS0-F1
#
_entry.id   AF-A0A7V8FHS0-F1
#
_cell.length_a   1.000
_cell.length_b   1.000
_cell.length_c   1.000
_cell.angle_alpha   90.00
_cell.angle_beta   90.00
_cell.angle_gamma   90.00
#
_symmetry.space_group_name_H-M   'P 1'
#
loop_
_entity.id
_entity.type
_entity.pdbx_description
1 polymer ?
#
loop_
_entity_poly.entity_id
_entity_poly.type
_entity_poly.pdbx_seq_one_letter_code
_entity_poly.pdbx_strand_id
1 'polypeptide(L)'
;MAAASQRLGLAALTALVVGSMVGAGIFSLPQNIARSAGRAAALLGWAISGVGMLMLAFVFQALANRRPDLDTGIYAYARAGFGDYVGFSSAWGYWVASVLGNTSFFVLIFSGLGHFFPVFGDGNTPAAIAASSLLLWTVHLLVLRGL
;
A
#
# COMPACT_ATOMS: atom_id res chain seq x y z
N MET A 1 -21.96 20.31 28.79
CA MET A 1 -22.21 19.31 27.73
C MET A 1 -20.86 18.68 27.38
N ALA A 2 -20.62 17.44 27.77
CA ALA A 2 -19.32 16.78 27.59
C ALA A 2 -19.05 16.55 26.10
N ALA A 3 -17.89 16.96 25.61
CA ALA A 3 -17.45 16.68 24.25
C ALA A 3 -17.31 15.15 24.08
N ALA A 4 -18.14 14.56 23.22
CA ALA A 4 -18.02 13.16 22.85
C ALA A 4 -16.64 12.96 22.22
N SER A 5 -15.81 12.13 22.85
CA SER A 5 -14.53 11.68 22.31
C SER A 5 -14.73 11.13 20.89
N GLN A 6 -14.34 11.91 19.87
CA GLN A 6 -14.32 11.53 18.45
C GLN A 6 -13.22 10.48 18.22
N ARG A 7 -13.35 9.30 18.84
CA ARG A 7 -12.46 8.15 18.60
C ARG A 7 -13.23 7.18 17.72
N LEU A 8 -12.66 6.84 16.57
CA LEU A 8 -13.20 5.78 15.72
C LEU A 8 -13.29 4.48 16.54
N GLY A 9 -14.46 3.83 16.49
CA GLY A 9 -14.64 2.52 17.11
C GLY A 9 -13.81 1.44 16.42
N LEU A 10 -13.59 0.31 17.10
CA LEU A 10 -12.76 -0.79 16.61
C LEU A 10 -13.20 -1.27 15.22
N ALA A 11 -14.50 -1.44 15.00
CA ALA A 11 -15.04 -1.86 13.70
C ALA A 11 -14.68 -0.87 12.57
N ALA A 12 -14.75 0.43 12.84
CA ALA A 12 -14.41 1.46 11.85
C ALA A 12 -12.91 1.48 11.56
N LEU A 13 -12.06 1.32 12.60
CA LEU A 13 -10.61 1.19 12.43
C LEU A 13 -10.24 -0.05 11.62
N THR A 14 -10.85 -1.21 11.92
CA THR A 14 -10.63 -2.44 11.16
C THR A 14 -11.06 -2.28 9.70
N ALA A 15 -12.24 -1.71 9.45
CA ALA A 15 -12.72 -1.45 8.10
C ALA A 15 -11.79 -0.49 7.33
N LEU A 16 -11.29 0.56 7.98
CA LEU A 16 -10.33 1.50 7.40
C LEU A 16 -9.03 0.80 7.01
N VAL A 17 -8.48 -0.03 7.89
CA VAL A 17 -7.25 -0.79 7.61
C VAL A 17 -7.46 -1.75 6.44
N VAL A 18 -8.54 -2.55 6.46
CA VAL A 18 -8.87 -3.47 5.36
C VAL A 18 -9.04 -2.70 4.04
N GLY A 19 -9.77 -1.59 4.06
CA GLY A 19 -9.96 -0.74 2.87
C GLY A 19 -8.66 -0.15 2.34
N SER A 20 -7.72 0.23 3.21
CA SER A 20 -6.42 0.76 2.79
C SER A 20 -5.46 -0.32 2.24
N MET A 21 -5.64 -1.59 2.64
CA MET A 21 -4.83 -2.71 2.15
C MET A 21 -5.33 -3.29 0.83
N VAL A 22 -6.65 -3.27 0.59
CA VAL A 22 -7.24 -3.78 -0.66
C VAL A 22 -7.03 -2.76 -1.77
N GLY A 23 -5.88 -2.86 -2.42
CA GLY A 23 -5.53 -2.07 -3.61
C GLY A 23 -5.82 -2.78 -4.92
N ALA A 24 -5.49 -2.12 -6.02
CA ALA A 24 -5.72 -2.64 -7.37
C ALA A 24 -4.96 -3.95 -7.65
N GLY A 25 -3.90 -4.25 -6.90
CA GLY A 25 -3.11 -5.49 -7.02
C GLY A 25 -3.90 -6.79 -6.84
N ILE A 26 -5.07 -6.76 -6.18
CA ILE A 26 -5.93 -7.95 -6.02
C ILE A 26 -6.46 -8.50 -7.36
N PHE A 27 -6.55 -7.65 -8.39
CA PHE A 27 -7.03 -8.06 -9.71
C PHE A 27 -5.91 -8.61 -10.60
N SER A 28 -4.71 -8.04 -10.50
CA SER A 28 -3.57 -8.41 -11.36
C SER A 28 -2.78 -9.61 -10.83
N LEU A 29 -2.64 -9.74 -9.51
CA LEU A 29 -1.84 -10.81 -8.89
C LEU A 29 -2.38 -12.23 -9.17
N PRO A 30 -3.69 -12.51 -8.98
CA PRO A 30 -4.22 -13.85 -9.28
C PRO A 30 -4.08 -14.22 -10.74
N GLN A 31 -4.31 -13.26 -11.65
CA GLN A 31 -4.16 -13.46 -13.09
C GLN A 31 -2.71 -13.79 -13.48
N ASN A 32 -1.73 -13.14 -12.84
CA ASN A 32 -0.32 -13.38 -13.11
C ASN A 32 0.16 -14.72 -12.55
N ILE A 33 -0.28 -15.07 -11.33
CA ILE A 33 0.04 -16.35 -10.71
C ILE A 33 -0.63 -17.51 -11.47
N ALA A 34 -1.89 -17.35 -11.90
CA ALA A 34 -2.59 -18.37 -12.68
C ALA A 34 -1.97 -18.62 -14.07
N ARG A 35 -1.31 -17.61 -14.66
CA ARG A 35 -0.58 -17.75 -15.92
C ARG A 35 0.76 -18.47 -15.76
N SER A 36 1.44 -18.31 -14.63
CA SER A 36 2.79 -18.85 -14.41
C SER A 36 2.84 -20.14 -13.60
N ALA A 37 1.81 -20.44 -12.79
CA ALA A 37 1.79 -21.56 -11.85
C ALA A 37 0.52 -22.41 -11.98
N GLY A 38 0.66 -23.73 -11.77
CA GLY A 38 -0.48 -24.63 -11.66
C GLY A 38 -1.37 -24.31 -10.46
N ARG A 39 -2.66 -24.68 -10.53
CA ARG A 39 -3.68 -24.40 -9.50
C ARG A 39 -3.22 -24.67 -8.06
N ALA A 40 -2.56 -25.81 -7.82
CA ALA A 40 -2.07 -26.18 -6.49
C ALA A 40 -0.91 -25.29 -6.01
N ALA A 41 0.03 -24.95 -6.90
CA ALA A 41 1.15 -24.06 -6.58
C ALA A 41 0.68 -22.62 -6.31
N ALA A 42 -0.33 -22.15 -7.05
CA ALA A 42 -0.94 -20.84 -6.82
C ALA A 42 -1.59 -20.73 -5.43
N LEU A 43 -2.34 -21.75 -5.00
CA LEU A 43 -2.97 -21.80 -3.68
C LEU A 43 -1.94 -21.85 -2.55
N LEU A 44 -0.89 -22.67 -2.71
CA LEU A 44 0.20 -22.75 -1.72
C LEU A 44 0.96 -21.43 -1.61
N GLY A 45 1.26 -20.78 -2.74
CA GLY A 45 1.89 -19.46 -2.75
C GLY A 45 1.08 -18.43 -1.99
N TRP A 46 -0.24 -18.38 -2.24
CA TRP A 46 -1.15 -17.50 -1.51
C TRP A 46 -1.19 -17.80 -0.01
N ALA A 47 -1.24 -19.07 0.38
CA ALA A 47 -1.24 -19.47 1.78
C ALA A 47 0.06 -19.04 2.48
N ILE A 48 1.21 -19.27 1.85
CA ILE A 48 2.53 -18.88 2.40
C ILE A 48 2.62 -17.36 2.54
N SER A 49 2.23 -16.60 1.51
CA SER A 49 2.22 -15.13 1.56
C SER A 49 1.28 -14.60 2.64
N GLY A 50 0.09 -15.18 2.79
CA GLY A 50 -0.88 -14.80 3.83
C GLY A 50 -0.34 -15.07 5.24
N VAL A 51 0.22 -16.25 5.48
CA VAL A 51 0.83 -16.60 6.77
C VAL A 51 2.03 -15.69 7.07
N GLY A 52 2.90 -15.43 6.08
CA GLY A 52 4.03 -14.52 6.26
C GLY A 52 3.59 -13.10 6.63
N MET A 53 2.57 -12.57 5.96
CA MET A 53 2.00 -11.25 6.26
C MET A 53 1.37 -11.20 7.66
N LEU A 54 0.68 -12.25 8.09
CA LEU A 54 0.14 -12.34 9.46
C LEU A 54 1.23 -12.35 10.51
N MET A 55 2.33 -13.09 10.29
CA MET A 55 3.46 -13.09 11.21
C MET A 55 4.10 -11.69 11.31
N LEU A 56 4.24 -10.99 10.19
CA LEU A 56 4.74 -9.61 10.16
C LEU A 56 3.81 -8.66 10.93
N ALA A 57 2.49 -8.81 10.78
CA ALA A 57 1.51 -8.03 11.52
C ALA A 57 1.64 -8.25 13.04
N PHE A 58 1.84 -9.50 13.50
CA PHE A 58 2.08 -9.79 14.91
C PHE A 58 3.39 -9.19 15.43
N VAL A 59 4.45 -9.15 14.62
CA VAL A 59 5.70 -8.48 15.00
C VAL A 59 5.46 -6.99 15.23
N PHE A 60 4.80 -6.30 14.30
CA PHE A 60 4.49 -4.87 14.48
C PHE A 60 3.53 -4.62 15.65
N GLN A 61 2.54 -5.49 15.86
CA GLN A 61 1.65 -5.41 17.02
C GLN A 61 2.42 -5.58 18.34
N ALA A 62 3.34 -6.54 18.42
CA ALA A 62 4.16 -6.75 19.60
C ALA A 62 5.11 -5.57 19.87
N LEU A 63 5.68 -4.98 18.82
CA LEU A 63 6.51 -3.78 18.92
C LEU A 63 5.71 -2.57 19.41
N ALA A 64 4.53 -2.33 18.85
CA ALA A 64 3.65 -1.23 19.26
C ALA A 64 3.23 -1.36 20.74
N ASN A 65 2.96 -2.57 21.22
CA ASN A 65 2.61 -2.80 22.62
C ASN A 65 3.82 -2.65 23.57
N ARG A 66 5.03 -3.01 23.13
CA ARG A 66 6.25 -2.95 23.98
C ARG A 66 6.93 -1.60 24.00
N ARG A 67 6.83 -0.83 22.91
CA ARG A 67 7.45 0.48 22.74
C ARG A 67 6.41 1.51 22.28
N PRO A 68 5.40 1.80 23.12
CA PRO A 68 4.38 2.78 22.81
C PRO A 68 4.92 4.22 22.72
N ASP A 69 6.18 4.43 23.14
CA ASP A 69 6.92 5.69 22.97
C ASP A 69 7.35 5.95 21.52
N LEU A 70 7.37 4.92 20.67
CA LEU A 70 7.86 4.99 19.28
C LEU A 70 6.71 5.07 18.27
N ASP A 71 6.06 6.24 18.20
CA ASP A 71 4.89 6.47 17.33
C ASP A 71 5.24 6.82 15.86
N THR A 72 6.52 6.94 15.51
CA THR A 72 6.95 7.39 14.16
C THR A 72 7.01 6.27 13.11
N GLY A 73 6.36 5.13 13.36
CA GLY A 73 6.22 4.03 12.41
C GLY A 73 7.48 3.15 12.24
N ILE A 74 7.60 2.49 11.08
CA ILE A 74 8.59 1.44 10.77
C ILE A 74 10.04 1.93 11.01
N TYR A 75 10.31 3.20 10.69
CA TYR A 75 11.60 3.84 10.91
C TYR A 75 12.00 3.93 12.39
N ALA A 76 11.07 4.31 13.27
CA ALA A 76 11.35 4.52 14.68
C ALA A 76 11.80 3.21 15.36
N TYR A 77 11.15 2.10 15.02
CA TYR A 77 11.52 0.77 15.50
C TYR A 77 12.91 0.35 14.99
N ALA A 78 13.18 0.53 13.70
CA ALA A 78 14.48 0.17 13.11
C ALA A 78 15.62 1.00 13.70
N ARG A 79 15.42 2.31 13.86
CA ARG A 79 16.40 3.22 14.46
C ARG A 79 16.67 2.88 15.92
N ALA A 80 15.62 2.66 16.71
CA ALA A 80 15.77 2.35 18.14
C ALA A 80 16.46 1.00 18.38
N GLY A 81 16.25 0.02 17.51
CA GLY A 81 16.86 -1.32 17.64
C GLY A 81 18.29 -1.42 17.09
N PHE A 82 18.59 -0.73 15.98
CA PHE A 82 19.80 -0.98 15.18
C PHE A 82 20.62 0.28 14.85
N GLY A 83 20.21 1.45 15.35
CA GLY A 83 20.92 2.72 15.16
C GLY A 83 20.53 3.49 13.90
N ASP A 84 21.18 4.65 13.71
CA ASP A 84 20.78 5.65 12.72
C ASP A 84 20.91 5.16 11.26
N TYR A 85 21.92 4.35 10.94
CA TYR A 85 22.15 3.86 9.58
C TYR A 85 21.04 2.90 9.10
N VAL A 86 20.66 1.95 9.95
CA VAL A 86 19.60 0.98 9.65
C VAL A 86 18.23 1.68 9.65
N GLY A 87 18.03 2.63 10.58
CA GLY A 87 16.91 3.56 10.54
C GLY A 87 16.81 4.23 9.17
N PHE A 88 17.85 4.96 8.76
CA PHE A 88 17.86 5.68 7.47
C PHE A 88 17.57 4.74 6.28
N SER A 89 18.21 3.57 6.24
CA SER A 89 17.99 2.58 5.18
C SER A 89 16.54 2.11 5.11
N SER A 90 15.89 1.91 6.26
CA SER A 90 14.47 1.53 6.32
C SER A 90 13.54 2.65 5.81
N ALA A 91 13.81 3.90 6.18
CA ALA A 91 13.04 5.05 5.72
C ALA A 91 13.20 5.28 4.22
N TRP A 92 14.43 5.17 3.71
CA TRP A 92 14.73 5.26 2.28
C TRP A 92 14.03 4.15 1.49
N GLY A 93 14.15 2.90 1.95
CA GLY A 93 13.50 1.76 1.31
C GLY A 93 11.97 1.91 1.29
N TYR A 94 11.37 2.36 2.40
CA TYR A 94 9.94 2.64 2.47
C TYR A 94 9.52 3.76 1.51
N TRP A 95 10.31 4.83 1.41
CA TRP A 95 10.04 5.92 0.49
C TRP A 95 10.08 5.46 -0.98
N VAL A 96 11.12 4.73 -1.38
CA VAL A 96 11.23 4.17 -2.74
C VAL A 96 10.07 3.21 -3.03
N ALA A 97 9.75 2.31 -2.10
CA ALA A 97 8.62 1.39 -2.23
C ALA A 97 7.29 2.13 -2.39
N SER A 98 7.10 3.24 -1.65
CA SER A 98 5.91 4.08 -1.75
C SER A 98 5.80 4.76 -3.12
N VAL A 99 6.90 5.29 -3.66
CA VAL A 99 6.92 5.90 -5.01
C VAL A 99 6.59 4.86 -6.09
N LEU A 100 7.21 3.68 -6.03
CA LEU A 100 6.95 2.60 -6.98
C LEU A 100 5.53 2.05 -6.86
N GLY A 101 5.02 1.91 -5.63
CA GLY A 101 3.67 1.46 -5.34
C GLY A 101 2.62 2.41 -5.90
N ASN A 102 2.77 3.72 -5.64
CA ASN A 102 1.89 4.75 -6.20
C ASN A 102 1.93 4.75 -7.73
N THR A 103 3.12 4.66 -8.34
CA THR A 103 3.27 4.60 -9.79
C THR A 103 2.55 3.37 -10.38
N SER A 104 2.74 2.20 -9.77
CA SER A 104 2.11 0.95 -10.18
C SER A 104 0.58 1.02 -10.11
N PHE A 105 0.06 1.73 -9.11
CA PHE A 105 -1.38 1.93 -8.96
C PHE A 105 -1.97 2.75 -10.12
N PHE A 106 -1.32 3.84 -10.52
CA PHE A 106 -1.76 4.63 -11.67
C PHE A 106 -1.70 3.82 -12.98
N VAL A 107 -0.61 3.09 -13.22
CA VAL A 107 -0.48 2.20 -14.39
C VAL A 107 -1.64 1.21 -14.44
N LEU A 108 -2.02 0.62 -13.30
CA LEU A 108 -3.10 -0.35 -13.24
C LEU A 108 -4.48 0.26 -13.53
N ILE A 109 -4.75 1.47 -13.05
CA ILE A 109 -5.98 2.22 -13.39
C ILE A 109 -6.06 2.44 -14.91
N PHE A 110 -4.99 2.96 -15.51
CA PHE A 110 -4.99 3.27 -16.94
C PHE A 110 -4.91 2.03 -17.83
N SER A 111 -4.29 0.94 -17.36
CA SER A 111 -4.35 -0.36 -18.04
C SER A 111 -5.78 -0.91 -18.05
N GLY A 112 -6.51 -0.79 -16.93
CA GLY A 112 -7.94 -1.13 -16.88
C GLY A 112 -8.79 -0.28 -17.83
N LEU A 113 -8.55 1.04 -17.89
CA LEU A 113 -9.20 1.94 -18.84
C LEU A 113 -8.79 1.66 -20.30
N GLY A 114 -7.57 1.19 -20.52
CA GLY A 114 -7.04 0.80 -21.83
C GLY A 114 -7.82 -0.31 -22.49
N HIS A 115 -8.49 -1.16 -21.70
CA HIS A 115 -9.37 -2.19 -22.22
C HIS A 115 -10.60 -1.60 -22.94
N PHE A 116 -11.09 -0.42 -22.51
CA PHE A 116 -12.20 0.28 -23.13
C PHE A 116 -11.76 1.30 -24.17
N PHE A 117 -10.66 2.02 -23.89
CA PHE A 117 -10.10 3.04 -24.76
C PHE A 117 -8.67 2.66 -25.15
N PRO A 118 -8.43 2.17 -26.39
CA PRO A 118 -7.12 1.64 -26.80
C PRO A 118 -5.98 2.67 -26.75
N VAL A 119 -6.29 3.97 -26.63
CA VAL A 119 -5.32 5.05 -26.44
C VAL A 119 -4.47 4.88 -25.17
N PHE A 120 -4.98 4.20 -24.13
CA PHE A 120 -4.24 3.99 -22.88
C PHE A 120 -3.42 2.69 -22.88
N GLY A 121 -3.73 1.72 -23.75
CA GLY A 121 -3.00 0.46 -23.89
C GLY A 121 -2.82 -0.27 -22.54
N ASP A 122 -1.60 -0.73 -22.26
CA ASP A 122 -1.25 -1.40 -21.00
C ASP A 122 -1.00 -0.42 -19.83
N GLY A 123 -1.47 0.83 -19.93
CA GLY A 123 -1.27 1.86 -18.90
C GLY A 123 0.12 2.49 -18.86
N ASN A 124 1.02 2.09 -19.78
CA ASN A 124 2.38 2.64 -19.94
C ASN A 124 2.55 3.46 -21.24
N THR A 125 1.44 3.89 -21.85
CA THR A 125 1.48 4.75 -23.04
C THR A 125 1.76 6.20 -22.65
N PRO A 126 2.31 7.05 -23.55
CA PRO A 126 2.50 8.48 -23.27
C PRO A 126 1.21 9.18 -22.84
N ALA A 127 0.06 8.78 -23.40
CA ALA A 127 -1.26 9.27 -23.01
C ALA A 127 -1.64 8.86 -21.58
N ALA A 128 -1.39 7.61 -21.18
CA ALA A 128 -1.61 7.13 -19.82
C ALA A 128 -0.70 7.84 -18.80
N ILE A 129 0.56 8.12 -19.16
CA ILE A 129 1.50 8.85 -18.32
C ILE A 129 1.03 10.30 -18.12
N ALA A 130 0.63 10.98 -19.20
CA ALA A 130 0.10 12.35 -19.12
C ALA A 130 -1.16 12.42 -18.25
N ALA A 131 -2.09 11.49 -18.42
CA ALA A 131 -3.31 11.42 -17.63
C ALA A 131 -3.03 11.05 -16.15
N SER A 132 -2.09 10.15 -15.88
CA SER A 132 -1.63 9.81 -14.52
C SER A 132 -1.02 11.01 -13.81
N SER A 133 -0.17 11.76 -14.51
CA SER A 133 0.42 12.99 -13.98
C SER A 133 -0.65 14.02 -13.65
N LEU A 134 -1.60 14.25 -14.56
CA LEU A 134 -2.70 15.18 -14.33
C LEU A 134 -3.56 14.78 -13.12
N LEU A 135 -3.86 13.48 -12.98
CA LEU A 135 -4.59 12.96 -11.82
C LEU A 135 -3.81 13.19 -10.51
N LEU A 136 -2.51 12.87 -10.51
CA LEU A 136 -1.62 13.07 -9.35
C LEU A 136 -1.59 14.53 -8.93
N TRP A 137 -1.37 15.46 -9.85
CA TRP A 137 -1.35 16.89 -9.56
C TRP A 137 -2.71 17.41 -9.11
N THR A 138 -3.82 16.88 -9.66
CA THR A 138 -5.17 17.23 -9.21
C THR A 138 -5.38 16.83 -7.75
N VAL A 139 -5.04 15.58 -7.38
CA VAL A 139 -5.11 15.11 -5.99
C VAL A 139 -4.20 15.94 -5.09
N HIS A 140 -2.97 16.25 -5.53
CA HIS A 140 -2.04 17.09 -4.79
C HIS A 140 -2.62 18.49 -4.51
N LEU A 141 -3.24 19.13 -5.51
CA LEU A 141 -3.88 20.43 -5.36
C LEU A 141 -5.10 20.39 -4.44
N LEU A 142 -5.85 19.29 -4.43
CA LEU A 142 -6.97 19.10 -3.50
C LEU A 142 -6.46 18.99 -2.05
N VAL A 143 -5.40 18.21 -1.83
CA VAL A 143 -4.76 18.08 -0.51
C VAL A 143 -4.20 19.44 -0.04
N LEU A 144 -3.57 20.21 -0.93
CA LEU A 144 -3.12 21.57 -0.60
C LEU A 144 -4.26 22.53 -0.26
N ARG A 145 -5.47 22.28 -0.76
CA ARG A 145 -6.69 23.04 -0.43
C ARG A 145 -7.33 22.60 0.89
N GLY A 146 -6.81 21.57 1.56
CA GLY A 146 -7.29 21.09 2.85
C GLY A 146 -8.57 20.26 2.78
N LEU A 147 -8.87 19.68 1.61
CA LEU A 147 -9.88 18.63 1.44
C LEU A 147 -9.28 17.26 1.73
#